data_AF-A0A940VPY3-F1
#
_entry.id   AF-A0A940VPY3-F1
#
_cell.length_a   1.000
_cell.length_b   1.000
_cell.length_c   1.000
_cell.angle_alpha   90.00
_cell.angle_beta   90.00
_cell.angle_gamma   90.00
#
_symmetry.space_group_name_H-M   'P 1'
#
loop_
_entity.id
_entity.type
_entity.pdbx_description
1 polymer ?
#
loop_
_entity_poly.entity_id
_entity_poly.type
_entity_poly.pdbx_seq_one_letter_code
_entity_poly.pdbx_strand_id
1 'polypeptide(L)'
;MTAINNVDRTMSDEREDRSMVHVHSFNSLSFVHDDHQHIVMGVTAPARLAGGSHVHRIRVRTSYFVGASGHWHWFDVVTGPAICTMDGGHVHTYEGPTSVDNGHDHGIADATTQAPDFEISDVDEMSPDYSKSKKKTLKRDSGQ
;
A
#
# COMPACT_ATOMS: atom_id res chain seq x y z
N MET A 1 -23.59 -9.30 1.78
CA MET A 1 -22.89 -8.88 3.01
C MET A 1 -21.82 -9.91 3.31
N THR A 2 -20.59 -9.67 2.88
CA THR A 2 -19.48 -10.60 3.14
C THR A 2 -19.01 -10.35 4.57
N ALA A 3 -19.05 -11.38 5.40
CA ALA A 3 -18.63 -11.29 6.79
C ALA A 3 -17.17 -10.80 6.85
N ILE A 4 -16.94 -9.76 7.62
CA ILE A 4 -15.61 -9.27 7.95
C ILE A 4 -14.92 -10.42 8.70
N ASN A 5 -13.88 -10.99 8.11
CA ASN A 5 -13.15 -12.11 8.72
C ASN A 5 -12.57 -11.65 10.07
N ASN A 6 -13.06 -12.23 11.16
CA ASN A 6 -12.62 -11.90 12.53
C ASN A 6 -11.12 -12.16 12.77
N VAL A 7 -10.44 -12.88 11.87
CA VAL A 7 -8.98 -13.09 11.89
C VAL A 7 -8.22 -11.77 11.71
N ASP A 8 -8.80 -10.78 11.01
CA ASP A 8 -8.21 -9.45 10.83
C ASP A 8 -8.33 -8.58 12.09
N ARG A 9 -9.24 -8.92 13.01
CA ARG A 9 -9.43 -8.21 14.30
C ARG A 9 -8.49 -8.67 15.40
N THR A 10 -7.83 -9.83 15.24
CA THR A 10 -7.01 -10.45 16.29
C THR A 10 -5.51 -10.31 16.05
N MET A 11 -5.09 -9.60 15.01
CA MET A 11 -3.67 -9.24 14.85
C MET A 11 -3.38 -8.14 15.87
N SER A 12 -2.78 -8.51 17.00
CA SER A 12 -2.35 -7.56 18.03
C SER A 12 -1.54 -6.42 17.40
N ASP A 13 -1.70 -5.23 17.96
CA ASP A 13 -0.93 -4.01 17.66
C ASP A 13 0.56 -4.14 18.11
N GLU A 14 1.05 -5.38 18.21
CA GLU A 14 2.39 -5.78 18.61
C GLU A 14 3.31 -5.97 17.41
N ARG A 15 3.01 -5.31 16.28
CA ARG A 15 3.95 -5.26 15.16
C ARG A 15 5.05 -4.29 15.56
N GLU A 16 6.18 -4.84 16.03
CA GLU A 16 7.39 -4.10 16.41
C GLU A 16 7.94 -3.19 15.30
N ASP A 17 7.45 -3.35 14.05
CA ASP A 17 7.83 -2.58 12.89
C ASP A 17 6.65 -1.80 12.29
N ARG A 18 6.57 -0.50 12.60
CA ARG A 18 5.56 0.42 12.04
C ARG A 18 5.71 0.64 10.54
N SER A 19 6.89 0.36 9.95
CA SER A 19 7.09 0.40 8.50
C SER A 19 6.35 -0.72 7.75
N MET A 20 5.75 -1.68 8.48
CA MET A 20 5.01 -2.81 7.91
C MET A 20 3.49 -2.74 8.16
N VAL A 21 2.99 -1.63 8.72
CA VAL A 21 1.57 -1.51 9.12
C VAL A 21 0.87 -0.31 8.48
N HIS A 22 1.57 0.47 7.64
CA HIS A 22 0.99 1.64 6.99
C HIS A 22 0.30 1.29 5.66
N VAL A 23 -0.34 2.32 5.13
CA VAL A 23 -1.03 2.35 3.84
C VAL A 23 -0.65 3.64 3.15
N HIS A 24 -0.84 3.70 1.83
CA HIS A 24 -0.71 4.93 1.06
C HIS A 24 -2.03 5.31 0.43
N SER A 25 -2.29 6.61 0.29
CA SER A 25 -3.34 7.09 -0.59
C SER A 25 -2.86 7.04 -2.04
N PHE A 26 -3.78 7.04 -2.99
CA PHE A 26 -3.47 7.17 -4.41
C PHE A 26 -4.63 7.81 -5.17
N ASN A 27 -4.30 8.47 -6.27
CA ASN A 27 -5.26 9.07 -7.19
C ASN A 27 -4.65 9.09 -8.60
N SER A 28 -5.33 8.43 -9.54
CA SER A 28 -4.86 8.25 -10.91
C SER A 28 -5.98 8.32 -11.92
N LEU A 29 -5.58 8.51 -13.16
CA LEU A 29 -6.43 8.38 -14.34
C LEU A 29 -6.03 7.14 -15.11
N SER A 30 -7.02 6.44 -15.66
CA SER A 30 -6.75 5.44 -16.68
C SER A 30 -6.30 6.12 -17.97
N PHE A 31 -5.54 5.40 -18.78
CA PHE A 31 -5.28 5.82 -20.15
C PHE A 31 -6.59 5.89 -20.94
N VAL A 32 -6.57 6.74 -21.96
CA VAL A 32 -7.70 6.89 -22.87
C VAL A 32 -7.85 5.63 -23.72
N HIS A 33 -9.04 5.06 -23.72
CA HIS A 33 -9.44 3.99 -24.61
C HIS A 33 -10.92 4.18 -24.97
N ASP A 34 -11.31 3.89 -26.22
CA ASP A 34 -12.64 4.20 -26.74
C ASP A 34 -13.13 5.63 -26.38
N ASP A 35 -12.24 6.61 -26.56
CA ASP A 35 -12.50 8.05 -26.38
C ASP A 35 -12.92 8.46 -24.95
N HIS A 36 -12.58 7.67 -23.93
CA HIS A 36 -12.80 8.06 -22.54
C HIS A 36 -11.76 7.47 -21.57
N GLN A 37 -11.82 7.91 -20.33
CA GLN A 37 -10.94 7.52 -19.23
C GLN A 37 -11.75 7.47 -17.94
N HIS A 38 -11.21 6.77 -16.95
CA HIS A 38 -11.78 6.69 -15.62
C HIS A 38 -10.82 7.23 -14.55
N ILE A 39 -11.40 7.77 -13.49
CA ILE A 39 -10.68 8.15 -12.27
C ILE A 39 -10.58 6.93 -11.35
N VAL A 40 -9.43 6.77 -10.70
CA VAL A 40 -9.14 5.68 -9.76
C VAL A 40 -8.50 6.26 -8.51
N MET A 41 -9.19 6.17 -7.38
CA MET A 41 -8.77 6.77 -6.12
C MET A 41 -9.01 5.82 -4.95
N GLY A 42 -8.16 5.89 -3.93
CA GLY A 42 -8.35 5.13 -2.72
C GLY A 42 -7.14 5.11 -1.81
N VAL A 43 -7.13 4.11 -0.93
CA VAL A 43 -5.98 3.76 -0.08
C VAL A 43 -5.56 2.33 -0.37
N THR A 44 -4.27 2.06 -0.29
CA THR A 44 -3.73 0.72 -0.49
C THR A 44 -4.12 -0.21 0.66
N ALA A 45 -4.03 -1.52 0.43
CA ALA A 45 -4.07 -2.50 1.51
C ALA A 45 -2.80 -2.37 2.41
N PRO A 46 -2.84 -2.88 3.66
CA PRO A 46 -1.67 -2.87 4.53
C PRO A 46 -0.43 -3.47 3.87
N ALA A 47 0.74 -2.92 4.22
CA ALA A 47 2.03 -3.37 3.72
C ALA A 47 2.24 -4.89 3.91
N ARG A 48 2.91 -5.51 2.93
CA ARG A 48 3.29 -6.93 2.93
C ARG A 48 4.75 -7.08 2.56
N LEU A 49 5.50 -7.86 3.33
CA LEU A 49 6.94 -8.05 3.12
C LEU A 49 7.19 -8.69 1.75
N ALA A 50 8.12 -8.11 0.98
CA ALA A 50 8.53 -8.63 -0.31
C ALA A 50 9.96 -8.17 -0.65
N GLY A 51 10.86 -9.10 -0.95
CA GLY A 51 12.18 -8.79 -1.53
C GLY A 51 13.07 -7.86 -0.71
N GLY A 52 13.00 -7.89 0.63
CA GLY A 52 13.79 -7.01 1.51
C GLY A 52 13.20 -5.60 1.70
N SER A 53 12.02 -5.34 1.14
CA SER A 53 11.18 -4.15 1.36
C SER A 53 9.73 -4.64 1.58
N HIS A 54 8.74 -3.84 1.19
CA HIS A 54 7.33 -4.21 1.19
C HIS A 54 6.62 -3.74 -0.06
N VAL A 55 5.43 -4.29 -0.28
CA VAL A 55 4.51 -3.93 -1.34
C VAL A 55 3.10 -3.79 -0.79
N HIS A 56 2.24 -3.13 -1.56
CA HIS A 56 0.83 -3.01 -1.23
C HIS A 56 -0.05 -3.59 -2.34
N ARG A 57 -1.26 -4.02 -1.99
CA ARG A 57 -2.29 -4.35 -2.98
C ARG A 57 -3.22 -3.16 -3.17
N ILE A 58 -3.54 -2.85 -4.42
CA ILE A 58 -4.60 -1.91 -4.79
C ILE A 58 -5.72 -2.76 -5.39
N ARG A 59 -6.93 -2.68 -4.81
CA ARG A 59 -8.11 -3.33 -5.36
C ARG A 59 -9.32 -2.42 -5.26
N VAL A 60 -9.68 -1.77 -6.35
CA VAL A 60 -10.70 -0.72 -6.39
C VAL A 60 -11.54 -0.79 -7.66
N ARG A 61 -12.64 -0.03 -7.68
CA ARG A 61 -13.43 0.22 -8.89
C ARG A 61 -13.06 1.59 -9.45
N THR A 62 -13.07 1.72 -10.76
CA THR A 62 -12.93 3.00 -11.43
C THR A 62 -14.22 3.83 -11.33
N SER A 63 -14.14 5.13 -11.59
CA SER A 63 -15.31 5.99 -11.69
C SER A 63 -16.26 5.52 -12.79
N TYR A 64 -17.56 5.78 -12.67
CA TYR A 64 -18.51 5.49 -13.75
C TYR A 64 -18.38 6.52 -14.89
N PHE A 65 -18.28 6.06 -16.13
CA PHE A 65 -18.41 6.91 -17.31
C PHE A 65 -19.87 6.90 -17.78
N VAL A 66 -20.45 8.08 -18.09
CA VAL A 66 -21.88 8.23 -18.42
C VAL A 66 -22.16 8.23 -19.93
N GLY A 67 -21.14 8.18 -20.79
CA GLY A 67 -21.30 8.28 -22.26
C GLY A 67 -22.07 7.12 -22.90
N ALA A 68 -21.98 7.01 -24.23
CA ALA A 68 -22.76 6.04 -25.02
C ALA A 68 -22.60 4.58 -24.55
N SER A 69 -21.48 4.29 -23.91
CA SER A 69 -21.11 3.02 -23.30
C SER A 69 -20.95 3.23 -21.80
N GLY A 70 -22.02 3.42 -21.04
CA GLY A 70 -21.88 3.74 -19.62
C GLY A 70 -21.36 2.53 -18.81
N HIS A 71 -20.15 2.62 -18.23
CA HIS A 71 -19.54 1.51 -17.49
C HIS A 71 -18.44 1.94 -16.50
N TRP A 72 -17.85 0.96 -15.82
CA TRP A 72 -16.74 1.07 -14.87
C TRP A 72 -15.94 -0.24 -14.87
N HIS A 73 -14.70 -0.21 -14.37
CA HIS A 73 -13.87 -1.43 -14.31
C HIS A 73 -13.36 -1.73 -12.90
N TRP A 74 -12.96 -2.97 -12.67
CA TRP A 74 -12.10 -3.34 -11.54
C TRP A 74 -10.63 -3.06 -11.87
N PHE A 75 -9.89 -2.56 -10.90
CA PHE A 75 -8.43 -2.47 -10.95
C PHE A 75 -7.84 -3.21 -9.75
N ASP A 76 -7.01 -4.22 -10.00
CA ASP A 76 -6.48 -5.12 -8.96
C ASP A 76 -5.01 -5.45 -9.24
N VAL A 77 -4.11 -4.74 -8.56
CA VAL A 77 -2.66 -4.83 -8.78
C VAL A 77 -1.91 -4.89 -7.45
N VAL A 78 -0.65 -5.34 -7.52
CA VAL A 78 0.33 -5.21 -6.43
C VAL A 78 1.35 -4.18 -6.87
N THR A 79 1.69 -3.26 -5.97
CA THR A 79 2.67 -2.21 -6.24
C THR A 79 4.09 -2.77 -6.39
N GLY A 80 4.99 -1.97 -6.93
CA GLY A 80 6.42 -2.17 -6.83
C GLY A 80 6.94 -2.02 -5.39
N PRO A 81 8.24 -2.36 -5.16
CA PRO A 81 8.90 -2.18 -3.86
C PRO A 81 8.95 -0.69 -3.47
N ALA A 82 9.23 -0.41 -2.20
CA ALA A 82 9.35 0.96 -1.71
C ALA A 82 10.48 1.71 -2.43
N ILE A 83 10.20 2.95 -2.81
CA ILE A 83 11.16 3.90 -3.40
C ILE A 83 11.31 5.06 -2.43
N CYS A 84 12.46 5.14 -1.76
CA CYS A 84 12.75 6.22 -0.83
C CYS A 84 12.79 7.58 -1.54
N THR A 85 12.25 8.57 -0.86
CA THR A 85 12.22 9.98 -1.25
C THR A 85 13.31 10.76 -0.51
N MET A 86 13.70 11.92 -1.03
CA MET A 86 14.85 12.67 -0.51
C MET A 86 14.62 13.24 0.91
N ASP A 87 13.37 13.37 1.32
CA ASP A 87 12.89 13.92 2.58
C ASP A 87 12.55 12.85 3.64
N GLY A 88 12.96 11.60 3.42
CA GLY A 88 12.84 10.53 4.43
C GLY A 88 11.48 9.83 4.47
N GLY A 89 10.69 9.92 3.40
CA GLY A 89 9.54 9.03 3.19
C GLY A 89 9.78 8.03 2.06
N HIS A 90 8.73 7.31 1.67
CA HIS A 90 8.74 6.50 0.45
C HIS A 90 7.40 6.51 -0.29
N VAL A 91 7.45 6.09 -1.54
CA VAL A 91 6.30 5.84 -2.42
C VAL A 91 6.40 4.44 -3.03
N HIS A 92 5.31 3.96 -3.62
CA HIS A 92 5.32 2.77 -4.46
C HIS A 92 4.73 3.09 -5.84
N THR A 93 5.37 2.61 -6.90
CA THR A 93 4.78 2.65 -8.24
C THR A 93 3.81 1.50 -8.43
N TYR A 94 2.84 1.66 -9.32
CA TYR A 94 1.96 0.59 -9.75
C TYR A 94 1.52 0.80 -11.19
N GLU A 95 1.34 -0.31 -11.89
CA GLU A 95 0.83 -0.34 -13.25
C GLU A 95 0.01 -1.61 -13.49
N GLY A 96 -0.95 -1.53 -14.41
CA GLY A 96 -1.68 -2.70 -14.87
C GLY A 96 -2.95 -2.36 -15.65
N PRO A 97 -3.57 -3.38 -16.27
CA PRO A 97 -4.86 -3.23 -16.92
C PRO A 97 -6.00 -3.25 -15.90
N THR A 98 -7.12 -2.63 -16.27
CA THR A 98 -8.41 -2.86 -15.62
C THR A 98 -9.06 -4.15 -16.12
N SER A 99 -10.13 -4.61 -15.46
CA SER A 99 -10.96 -5.70 -15.98
C SER A 99 -11.64 -5.28 -17.28
N VAL A 100 -11.91 -6.21 -18.20
CA VAL A 100 -12.73 -5.91 -19.38
C VAL A 100 -14.19 -5.66 -18.98
N ASP A 101 -14.74 -4.52 -19.39
CA ASP A 101 -16.18 -4.21 -19.37
C ASP A 101 -16.55 -3.50 -20.68
N ASN A 102 -17.78 -3.70 -21.15
CA ASN A 102 -18.25 -3.16 -22.42
C ASN A 102 -17.29 -3.40 -23.62
N GLY A 103 -16.58 -4.53 -23.61
CA GLY A 103 -15.71 -4.96 -24.70
C GLY A 103 -14.29 -4.39 -24.69
N HIS A 104 -13.90 -3.61 -23.67
CA HIS A 104 -12.52 -3.13 -23.53
C HIS A 104 -12.04 -3.00 -22.08
N ASP A 105 -10.75 -2.75 -21.92
CA ASP A 105 -10.07 -2.40 -20.67
C ASP A 105 -9.31 -1.08 -20.83
N HIS A 106 -8.73 -0.58 -19.74
CA HIS A 106 -7.82 0.55 -19.74
C HIS A 106 -6.53 0.19 -19.00
N GLY A 107 -5.41 0.74 -19.44
CA GLY A 107 -4.17 0.73 -18.66
C GLY A 107 -4.18 1.84 -17.60
N ILE A 108 -3.50 1.60 -16.48
CA ILE A 108 -3.23 2.59 -15.44
C ILE A 108 -1.75 2.45 -15.06
N ALA A 109 -1.05 3.56 -14.91
CA ALA A 109 0.31 3.58 -14.35
C ALA A 109 0.54 4.88 -13.57
N ASP A 110 0.94 4.78 -12.30
CA ASP A 110 1.17 5.92 -11.42
C ASP A 110 1.99 5.52 -10.17
N ALA A 111 2.10 6.44 -9.21
CA ALA A 111 2.66 6.20 -7.89
C ALA A 111 1.68 6.54 -6.77
N THR A 112 1.89 5.93 -5.61
CA THR A 112 1.16 6.28 -4.39
C THR A 112 1.62 7.63 -3.83
N THR A 113 0.83 8.22 -2.93
CA THR A 113 1.31 9.34 -2.11
C THR A 113 2.45 8.89 -1.21
N GLN A 114 3.23 9.85 -0.71
CA GLN A 114 4.30 9.58 0.24
C GLN A 114 3.76 9.12 1.60
N ALA A 115 4.48 8.21 2.25
CA ALA A 115 4.35 7.92 3.68
C ALA A 115 5.72 8.11 4.36
N PRO A 116 5.77 8.55 5.63
CA PRO A 116 7.04 8.68 6.35
C PRO A 116 7.68 7.31 6.55
N ASP A 117 8.99 7.21 6.31
CA ASP A 117 9.79 6.13 6.87
C ASP A 117 9.96 6.48 8.35
N PHE A 118 9.21 5.83 9.23
CA PHE A 118 9.43 5.98 10.67
C PHE A 118 10.76 5.31 11.03
N GLU A 119 11.86 6.03 10.83
CA GLU A 119 13.14 5.70 11.44
C GLU A 119 12.95 5.78 12.97
N ILE A 120 13.26 4.68 13.66
CA ILE A 120 13.10 4.52 15.12
C ILE A 120 14.00 5.51 15.90
N SER A 121 14.75 6.39 15.25
CA SER A 121 15.46 7.50 15.90
C SER A 121 14.54 8.65 16.32
N ASP A 122 13.37 8.81 15.71
CA ASP A 122 12.53 9.99 15.92
C ASP A 122 11.48 9.80 17.04
N VAL A 123 11.59 8.69 17.79
CA VAL A 123 10.70 8.34 18.93
C VAL A 123 11.27 8.73 20.30
N ASP A 124 12.16 9.73 20.36
CA ASP A 124 12.71 10.24 21.63
C ASP A 124 11.66 10.89 22.57
N GLU A 125 10.38 10.95 22.17
CA GLU A 125 9.32 11.57 22.98
C GLU A 125 8.02 10.74 23.12
N MET A 126 8.03 9.40 22.92
CA MET A 126 6.82 8.59 23.14
C MET A 126 7.01 7.47 24.17
N SER A 127 6.62 7.79 25.41
CA SER A 127 6.28 6.92 26.54
C SER A 127 7.39 6.04 27.18
N PRO A 128 7.60 6.12 28.52
CA PRO A 128 8.71 5.46 29.22
C PRO A 128 8.69 3.92 29.22
N ASP A 129 7.62 3.29 28.72
CA ASP A 129 7.48 1.82 28.75
C ASP A 129 8.16 1.10 27.57
N TYR A 130 8.58 1.83 26.53
CA TYR A 130 9.29 1.26 25.37
C TYR A 130 10.72 0.81 25.70
N SER A 131 11.37 1.42 26.70
CA SER A 131 12.78 1.16 27.04
C SER A 131 13.07 -0.25 27.62
N LYS A 132 12.03 -1.00 28.02
CA LYS A 132 12.22 -2.27 28.74
C LYS A 132 12.30 -3.50 27.83
N SER A 133 11.83 -3.44 26.59
CA SER A 133 11.80 -4.62 25.69
C SER A 133 13.15 -4.95 25.07
N LYS A 134 14.03 -3.96 24.83
CA LYS A 134 15.31 -4.15 24.11
C LYS A 134 16.44 -4.83 24.89
N LYS A 135 16.30 -5.11 26.19
CA LYS A 135 17.41 -5.68 26.99
C LYS A 135 17.61 -7.19 26.85
N LYS A 136 16.81 -7.93 26.07
CA LYS A 136 16.83 -9.40 26.13
C LYS A 136 17.42 -10.20 24.98
N THR A 137 17.81 -9.60 23.85
CA THR A 137 18.33 -10.41 22.74
C THR A 137 19.46 -9.73 21.98
N LEU A 138 20.69 -9.89 22.47
CA LEU A 138 21.94 -9.92 21.71
C LEU A 138 23.06 -10.40 22.65
N LYS A 139 23.08 -11.70 22.96
CA LYS A 139 24.32 -12.39 23.29
C LYS A 139 24.78 -13.08 22.01
N ARG A 140 25.70 -12.45 21.27
CA ARG A 140 26.51 -13.19 20.29
C ARG A 140 27.58 -13.91 21.08
N ASP A 141 27.49 -15.23 21.05
CA ASP A 141 28.45 -16.14 21.64
C ASP A 141 29.80 -15.97 20.92
N SER A 142 30.79 -15.46 21.63
CA SER A 142 32.19 -15.45 21.20
C SER A 142 32.84 -16.71 21.78
N GLY A 143 32.95 -17.77 20.97
CA GLY A 143 33.55 -19.03 21.38
C GLY A 143 34.45 -19.62 20.29
N GLN A 144 35.76 -19.40 20.51
CA GLN A 144 36.98 -20.15 20.11
C GLN A 144 37.07 -20.84 18.75
#